data_AF-A0A920ITF3-F1
#
_entry.id   AF-A0A920ITF3-F1
#
_cell.length_a   1.000
_cell.length_b   1.000
_cell.length_c   1.000
_cell.angle_alpha   90.00
_cell.angle_beta   90.00
_cell.angle_gamma   90.00
#
_symmetry.space_group_name_H-M   'P 1'
#
loop_
_entity.id
_entity.type
_entity.pdbx_description
1 polymer ?
#
loop_
_entity_poly.entity_id
_entity_poly.type
_entity_poly.pdbx_seq_one_letter_code
_entity_poly.pdbx_strand_id
1 'polypeptide(L)'
;MLDGLIGLCPMLGLLGTVYGMIEVFEVLAVLGTGNPRAMSTGVAKATIPTMAGMTIALSGLFFKFDLANRVENFKRNPEYI
;
A
#
# COMPACT_ATOMS: atom_id res chain seq x y z
N MET A 1 -6.16 13.74 10.27
CA MET A 1 -5.00 12.88 10.56
C MET A 1 -5.14 11.48 9.94
N LEU A 2 -6.20 10.72 10.22
CA LEU A 2 -6.46 9.40 9.61
C LEU A 2 -6.39 9.41 8.06
N ASP A 3 -6.98 10.42 7.42
CA ASP A 3 -6.93 10.56 5.95
C ASP A 3 -5.52 10.70 5.39
N GLY A 4 -4.66 11.42 6.10
CA GLY A 4 -3.26 11.59 5.70
C GLY A 4 -2.50 10.27 5.76
N LEU A 5 -2.71 9.47 6.82
CA LEU A 5 -2.09 8.15 6.97
C LEU A 5 -2.60 7.17 5.90
N ILE A 6 -3.91 7.12 5.66
CA ILE A 6 -4.52 6.25 4.64
C ILE A 6 -4.02 6.62 3.24
N GLY A 7 -3.92 7.92 2.92
CA GLY A 7 -3.41 8.39 1.64
C GLY A 7 -1.91 8.18 1.45
N LEU A 8 -1.14 8.07 2.54
CA LEU A 8 0.31 7.85 2.50
C LEU A 8 0.68 6.37 2.28
N CYS A 9 -0.17 5.42 2.71
CA CYS A 9 0.09 3.99 2.54
C CYS A 9 0.34 3.54 1.08
N PRO A 10 -0.46 3.94 0.07
CA PRO A 10 -0.21 3.59 -1.33
C PRO A 10 1.07 4.24 -1.88
N MET A 11 1.38 5.46 -1.45
CA MET A 11 2.60 6.18 -1.84
C MET A 11 3.86 5.46 -1.35
N LEU A 12 3.83 4.90 -0.13
CA LEU A 12 4.90 4.03 0.36
C LEU A 12 5.01 2.72 -0.43
N GLY A 13 3.87 2.14 -0.82
CA GLY A 13 3.86 0.94 -1.68
C GLY A 13 4.47 1.21 -3.06
N LEU A 14 4.25 2.41 -3.62
CA LEU A 14 4.90 2.86 -4.85
C LEU A 14 6.41 3.04 -4.65
N LEU A 15 6.86 3.64 -3.55
CA LEU A 15 8.30 3.74 -3.25
C LEU A 15 8.97 2.35 -3.21
N GLY A 16 8.29 1.35 -2.62
CA GLY A 16 8.77 -0.04 -2.62
C GLY A 16 8.91 -0.65 -4.02
N THR A 17 8.03 -0.29 -4.97
CA THR A 17 8.19 -0.75 -6.37
C THR A 17 9.43 -0.17 -7.01
N VAL A 18 9.70 1.12 -6.79
CA VAL A 18 10.90 1.78 -7.32
C VAL A 18 12.15 1.09 -6.79
N TYR A 19 12.18 0.76 -5.50
CA TYR A 19 13.28 0.00 -4.91
C TYR A 19 13.42 -1.41 -5.53
N GLY A 20 12.33 -2.16 -5.67
CA GLY A 20 12.36 -3.49 -6.27
C GLY A 20 12.79 -3.49 -7.74
N MET A 21 12.43 -2.45 -8.50
CA MET A 21 12.88 -2.30 -9.89
C MET A 21 14.37 -1.92 -9.99
N ILE A 22 14.94 -1.25 -8.98
CA ILE A 22 16.39 -1.03 -8.90
C ILE A 22 17.13 -2.38 -8.74
N GLU A 23 16.62 -3.29 -7.90
CA GLU A 23 17.18 -4.65 -7.74
C GLU A 23 17.17 -5.43 -9.07
N VAL A 24 16.11 -5.28 -9.88
CA VAL A 24 16.04 -5.88 -11.23
C VAL A 24 17.14 -5.35 -12.15
N PHE A 25 17.41 -4.04 -12.12
CA PHE A 25 18.48 -3.44 -12.91
C PHE A 25 19.87 -3.88 -12.45
N GLU A 26 20.05 -4.12 -11.15
CA GLU A 26 21.30 -4.65 -10.62
C GLU A 26 21.56 -6.10 -11.08
N VAL A 27 20.52 -6.94 -11.05
CA VAL A 27 20.56 -8.31 -11.61
C VAL A 27 20.92 -8.28 -13.10
N LEU A 28 20.32 -7.35 -13.86
CA LEU A 28 20.66 -7.12 -15.27
C LEU A 28 22.12 -6.69 -15.47
N ALA A 29 22.66 -5.83 -14.60
CA ALA A 29 24.03 -5.36 -14.70
C ALA A 29 25.06 -6.46 -14.41
N VAL A 30 24.77 -7.36 -13.46
CA VAL A 30 25.70 -8.43 -13.03
C VAL A 30 25.60 -9.68 -13.91
N LEU A 31 24.37 -10.13 -14.21
CA LEU A 31 24.12 -11.40 -14.91
C LEU A 31 23.78 -11.21 -16.39
N GLY A 32 23.67 -9.95 -16.86
CA GLY A 32 23.18 -9.64 -18.19
C GLY A 32 21.73 -10.09 -18.39
N THR A 33 21.35 -10.29 -19.65
CA THR A 33 20.04 -10.86 -20.03
C THR A 33 20.00 -12.39 -19.91
N GLY A 34 21.07 -13.02 -19.39
CA GLY A 34 21.25 -14.48 -19.38
C GLY A 34 20.39 -15.23 -18.37
N ASN A 35 19.76 -14.55 -17.40
CA ASN A 35 18.90 -15.18 -16.40
C ASN A 35 17.53 -14.48 -16.29
N PRO A 36 16.60 -14.73 -17.24
CA PRO A 36 15.26 -14.14 -17.22
C PRO A 36 14.43 -14.56 -15.99
N ARG A 37 14.78 -15.67 -15.32
CA ARG A 37 14.11 -16.13 -14.11
C ARG A 37 14.46 -15.26 -12.89
N ALA A 38 15.71 -14.81 -12.79
CA ALA A 38 16.11 -13.87 -11.75
C ALA A 38 15.42 -12.51 -11.94
N MET A 39 15.34 -12.03 -13.19
CA MET A 39 14.63 -10.79 -13.53
C MET A 39 13.13 -10.86 -13.22
N SER A 40 12.45 -11.94 -13.61
CA SER A 40 11.01 -12.09 -13.34
C SER A 40 10.71 -12.17 -11.84
N THR A 41 11.62 -12.76 -11.06
CA THR A 41 11.54 -12.77 -9.60
C THR A 41 11.68 -11.37 -9.01
N GLY A 42 12.61 -10.55 -9.50
CA GLY A 42 12.77 -9.17 -9.04
C GLY A 42 11.57 -8.28 -9.37
N VAL A 43 10.97 -8.44 -10.57
CA VAL A 43 9.74 -7.72 -10.93
C VAL A 43 8.57 -8.15 -10.04
N ALA A 44 8.44 -9.45 -9.74
CA ALA A 44 7.42 -9.94 -8.82
C ALA A 44 7.63 -9.39 -7.40
N LYS A 45 8.88 -9.30 -6.92
CA LYS A 45 9.19 -8.65 -5.63
C LYS A 45 8.77 -7.18 -5.62
N ALA A 46 8.94 -6.46 -6.73
CA ALA A 46 8.58 -5.06 -6.82
C ALA A 46 7.07 -4.81 -6.63
N THR A 47 6.19 -5.74 -7.02
CA THR A 47 4.72 -5.54 -6.92
C THR A 47 4.14 -5.86 -5.54
N ILE A 48 4.82 -6.67 -4.73
CA ILE A 48 4.41 -7.02 -3.35
C ILE A 48 4.16 -5.78 -2.47
N PRO A 49 5.08 -4.80 -2.38
CA PRO A 49 4.84 -3.60 -1.57
C PRO A 49 3.67 -2.76 -2.05
N THR A 50 3.34 -2.72 -3.36
CA THR A 50 2.14 -2.04 -3.86
C THR A 50 0.88 -2.72 -3.37
N MET A 51 0.81 -4.05 -3.49
CA MET A 51 -0.33 -4.82 -3.02
C MET A 51 -0.52 -4.60 -1.51
N ALA A 52 0.55 -4.69 -0.73
CA ALA A 52 0.50 -4.42 0.70
C ALA A 52 0.02 -2.99 1.02
N GLY A 53 0.56 -1.98 0.35
CA GLY A 53 0.16 -0.57 0.54
C GLY A 53 -1.31 -0.32 0.22
N MET A 54 -1.83 -0.93 -0.85
CA MET A 54 -3.25 -0.83 -1.21
C MET A 54 -4.16 -1.58 -0.23
N THR A 55 -3.80 -2.79 0.22
CA THR A 55 -4.59 -3.54 1.20
C THR A 55 -4.71 -2.78 2.53
N ILE A 56 -3.63 -2.15 2.98
CA ILE A 56 -3.64 -1.33 4.20
C ILE A 56 -4.52 -0.09 4.00
N ALA A 57 -4.40 0.60 2.85
CA ALA A 57 -5.20 1.79 2.54
C ALA A 57 -6.71 1.47 2.49
N LEU A 58 -7.09 0.37 1.83
CA LEU A 58 -8.48 -0.08 1.76
C LEU A 58 -9.04 -0.42 3.14
N SER A 59 -8.27 -1.13 3.96
CA SER A 59 -8.67 -1.49 5.32
C SER A 59 -8.84 -0.24 6.20
N GLY A 60 -7.93 0.73 6.07
CA GLY A 60 -8.01 2.01 6.78
C GLY A 60 -9.22 2.85 6.37
N LEU A 61 -9.57 2.87 5.08
CA LEU A 61 -10.76 3.56 4.59
C LEU A 61 -12.05 2.93 5.13
N PHE A 62 -12.11 1.60 5.17
CA PHE A 62 -13.23 0.87 5.76
C PHE A 62 -13.44 1.23 7.23
N PHE A 63 -12.36 1.23 8.03
CA PHE A 63 -12.43 1.58 9.45
C PHE A 63 -12.84 3.04 9.67
N LYS A 64 -12.37 3.96 8.82
CA LYS A 64 -12.79 5.36 8.87
C LYS A 64 -14.30 5.50 8.64
N PHE A 65 -14.84 4.78 7.67
CA PHE A 65 -16.27 4.83 7.35
C PHE A 65 -17.13 4.28 8.49
N ASP A 66 -16.73 3.14 9.09
CA ASP A 66 -17.43 2.58 10.25
C ASP A 66 -17.43 3.53 11.45
N LEU A 67 -16.27 4.12 11.77
CA LEU A 67 -16.14 5.05 12.88
C LEU A 67 -16.94 6.34 12.65
N ALA A 68 -16.94 6.87 11.42
CA ALA A 68 -17.72 8.05 11.07
C ALA A 68 -19.23 7.80 11.25
N ASN A 69 -19.72 6.65 10.79
CA ASN A 69 -21.13 6.26 10.96
C ASN A 69 -21.50 6.11 12.43
N ARG A 70 -20.62 5.52 13.26
CA ARG A 70 -20.84 5.41 14.71
C ARG A 70 -20.94 6.79 15.37
N VAL A 71 -20.03 7.70 15.05
CA VAL A 71 -20.02 9.06 15.61
C VAL A 71 -21.27 9.84 15.18
N GLU A 72 -21.71 9.68 13.93
CA GLU A 72 -22.92 10.32 13.43
C GLU A 72 -24.18 9.78 14.12
N ASN A 73 -24.28 8.46 14.29
CA ASN A 73 -25.38 7.83 15.04
C ASN A 73 -25.43 8.30 16.50
N PHE A 74 -24.29 8.49 17.15
CA PHE A 74 -24.22 9.06 18.51
C PHE A 74 -24.67 10.53 18.55
N LYS A 75 -24.26 11.36 17.59
CA LYS A 75 -24.72 12.77 17.51
C LYS A 75 -26.21 12.90 17.20
N ARG A 76 -26.76 11.93 16.47
CA ARG A 76 -28.16 11.93 16.02
C ARG A 76 -29.15 11.48 17.10
N ASN A 77 -28.67 10.94 18.22
CA ASN A 77 -29.49 10.51 19.36
C ASN A 77 -29.28 11.44 20.58
N PRO A 78 -29.90 12.64 20.61
CA PRO A 78 -29.73 13.61 21.70
C PRO A 78 -30.47 13.27 23.02
N GLU A 79 -31.08 12.09 23.19
CA GLU A 79 -31.83 11.71 24.41
C GLU A 79 -30.96 11.24 25.61
N TYR A 80 -29.69 11.66 25.70
CA TYR A 80 -28.83 11.34 26.86
C TYR A 80 -28.02 12.56 27.34
N ILE A 81 -28.65 13.74 27.37
CA ILE A 81 -28.20 14.93 28.13
C ILE A 81 -29.38 15.43 28.96
#